data_AF-A0A9D9V2F0-F1
#
_entry.id   AF-A0A9D9V2F0-F1
#
_cell.length_a   1.000
_cell.length_b   1.000
_cell.length_c   1.000
_cell.angle_alpha   90.00
_cell.angle_beta   90.00
_cell.angle_gamma   90.00
#
_symmetry.space_group_name_H-M   'P 1'
#
loop_
_entity.id
_entity.type
_entity.pdbx_description
1 polymer ?
#
loop_
_entity_poly.entity_id
_entity_poly.type
_entity_poly.pdbx_seq_one_letter_code
_entity_poly.pdbx_strand_id
1 'polypeptide(L)'
;MRPSKSARALTLCLLIVIFCRVQAPVEAQRLDLAVAPPNIELLIKPGVRMRVPFTITNRSDEISLIPLIKTFAILGDGKSVEYGSAEGLPIKASFYDEKSELIKSITIKNGEVKKIFVDLNVPSSISERDYSLAFIVETQPELLDKQYSARIKTQIASSILVTITKSGKTQAKGTIDVFKVARNIVDSFDSVPITLHVINQGKNVVYAGGAITVRGSLGEKVIYPLESHNILSHSGRLMVTKLSKDEFSIVLKGFFIGRYSVSAAVTLADDTVQLSRSTKFFAFPFKIISVAILGSLIGLILLRNKR
;
A
#
# COMPACT_ATOMS: atom_id res chain seq x y z
N MET A 1 60.59 1.03 42.56
CA MET A 1 60.75 1.92 41.38
C MET A 1 59.42 2.08 40.67
N ARG A 2 58.89 3.30 40.55
CA ARG A 2 57.69 3.55 39.73
C ARG A 2 58.09 3.53 38.25
N PRO A 3 57.39 2.79 37.37
CA PRO A 3 57.71 2.79 35.95
C PRO A 3 57.53 4.21 35.37
N SER A 4 58.43 4.61 34.46
CA SER A 4 58.39 5.91 33.80
C SER A 4 57.09 6.10 33.02
N LYS A 5 56.69 7.36 32.79
CA LYS A 5 55.49 7.69 31.99
C LYS A 5 55.53 7.04 30.59
N SER A 6 56.72 6.94 29.98
CA SER A 6 56.93 6.30 28.68
C SER A 6 56.71 4.78 28.72
N ALA A 7 57.15 4.10 29.78
CA ALA A 7 56.93 2.66 29.93
C ALA A 7 55.44 2.33 30.05
N ARG A 8 54.66 3.14 30.79
CA ARG A 8 53.20 2.96 30.92
C ARG A 8 52.46 3.19 29.60
N ALA A 9 52.88 4.20 28.82
CA ALA A 9 52.31 4.46 27.51
C ALA A 9 52.58 3.31 26.53
N LEU A 10 53.78 2.73 26.57
CA LEU A 10 54.15 1.59 25.74
C LEU A 10 53.33 0.33 26.10
N THR A 11 53.17 0.05 27.40
CA THR A 11 52.34 -1.08 27.87
C THR A 11 50.87 -0.90 27.47
N LEU A 12 50.35 0.33 27.56
CA LEU A 12 48.98 0.63 27.13
C LEU A 12 48.81 0.44 25.62
N CYS A 13 49.75 0.94 24.81
CA CYS A 13 49.74 0.72 23.36
C CYS A 13 49.82 -0.77 23.01
N LEU A 14 50.67 -1.55 23.70
CA LEU A 14 50.78 -2.98 23.48
C LEU A 14 49.48 -3.71 23.81
N LEU A 15 48.83 -3.36 24.94
CA LEU A 15 47.54 -3.91 25.33
C LEU A 15 46.44 -3.58 24.32
N ILE A 16 46.41 -2.36 23.79
CA ILE A 16 45.44 -1.96 22.74
C ILE A 16 45.67 -2.74 21.45
N VAL A 17 46.92 -2.92 21.03
CA VAL A 17 47.25 -3.70 19.81
C VAL A 17 46.85 -5.16 19.98
N ILE A 18 47.04 -5.75 21.16
CA ILE A 18 46.57 -7.10 21.47
C ILE A 18 45.04 -7.15 21.45
N PHE A 19 44.35 -6.19 22.07
CA PHE A 19 42.88 -6.14 22.06
C PHE A 19 42.29 -5.99 20.65
N CYS A 20 42.92 -5.19 19.78
CA CYS A 20 42.50 -5.03 18.39
C CYS A 20 42.77 -6.27 17.52
N ARG A 21 43.75 -7.11 17.88
CA ARG A 21 44.09 -8.36 17.17
C ARG A 21 43.24 -9.56 17.60
N VAL A 22 42.51 -9.48 18.71
CA VAL A 22 41.66 -10.55 19.27
C VAL A 22 40.19 -10.41 18.85
N GLN A 23 39.88 -9.56 17.86
CA GLN A 23 38.54 -9.53 17.29
C GLN A 23 38.30 -10.79 16.45
N ALA A 24 37.56 -11.75 17.00
CA ALA A 24 37.03 -12.87 16.23
C ALA A 24 36.11 -12.33 15.11
N PRO A 25 36.13 -12.92 13.90
CA PRO A 25 35.16 -12.55 12.87
C PRO A 25 33.75 -12.80 13.39
N VAL A 26 32.97 -11.73 13.50
CA VAL A 26 31.53 -11.83 13.77
C VAL A 26 30.87 -12.18 12.44
N GLU A 27 30.53 -13.44 12.25
CA GLU A 27 29.67 -13.85 11.14
C GLU A 27 28.26 -13.36 11.43
N ALA A 28 27.86 -12.27 10.77
CA ALA A 28 26.47 -11.85 10.78
C ALA A 28 25.67 -12.85 9.94
N GLN A 29 24.70 -13.53 10.56
CA GLN A 29 23.74 -14.36 9.84
C GLN A 29 23.05 -13.50 8.78
N ARG A 30 23.29 -13.83 7.51
CA ARG A 30 22.58 -13.20 6.40
C ARG A 30 21.18 -13.79 6.40
N LEU A 31 20.15 -12.94 6.44
CA LEU A 31 18.75 -13.35 6.32
C LEU A 31 18.16 -12.77 5.04
N ASP A 32 17.79 -13.63 4.11
CA ASP A 32 17.16 -13.30 2.84
C ASP A 32 16.10 -14.37 2.54
N LEU A 33 14.87 -14.06 2.96
CA LEU A 33 13.71 -14.91 2.82
C LEU A 33 12.64 -14.17 2.00
N ALA A 34 11.93 -14.91 1.16
CA ALA A 34 10.81 -14.37 0.39
C ALA A 34 9.60 -15.32 0.45
N VAL A 35 8.40 -14.75 0.59
CA VAL A 35 7.13 -15.47 0.53
C VAL A 35 6.33 -14.94 -0.66
N ALA A 36 5.81 -15.85 -1.49
CA ALA A 36 4.99 -15.52 -2.64
C ALA A 36 3.72 -16.39 -2.69
N PRO A 37 2.59 -15.85 -3.19
CA PRO A 37 2.39 -14.45 -3.56
C PRO A 37 2.34 -13.53 -2.33
N PRO A 38 2.59 -12.21 -2.47
CA PRO A 38 2.57 -11.26 -1.35
C PRO A 38 1.16 -10.84 -0.90
N ASN A 39 0.16 -10.97 -1.78
CA ASN A 39 -1.24 -10.68 -1.51
C ASN A 39 -2.13 -11.66 -2.26
N ILE A 40 -3.20 -12.11 -1.61
CA ILE A 40 -4.23 -13.00 -2.16
C ILE A 40 -5.59 -12.45 -1.77
N GLU A 41 -6.53 -12.49 -2.70
CA GLU A 41 -7.93 -12.20 -2.43
C GLU A 41 -8.79 -13.41 -2.80
N LEU A 42 -9.69 -13.80 -1.90
CA LEU A 42 -10.51 -15.00 -2.02
C LEU A 42 -11.98 -14.66 -1.82
N LEU A 43 -12.82 -15.07 -2.77
CA LEU A 43 -14.27 -15.03 -2.63
C LEU A 43 -14.77 -16.44 -2.27
N ILE A 44 -15.24 -16.62 -1.04
CA ILE A 44 -15.56 -17.95 -0.49
C ILE A 44 -16.99 -17.98 0.05
N LYS A 45 -17.72 -19.08 -0.20
CA LYS A 45 -19.03 -19.34 0.42
C LYS A 45 -18.85 -19.95 1.82
N PRO A 46 -19.75 -19.67 2.78
CA PRO A 46 -19.73 -20.34 4.08
C PRO A 46 -19.70 -21.87 3.97
N GLY A 47 -18.95 -22.54 4.84
CA GLY A 47 -18.86 -24.01 4.89
C GLY A 47 -17.87 -24.65 3.91
N VAL A 48 -17.14 -23.83 3.14
CA VAL A 48 -16.15 -24.32 2.17
C VAL A 48 -14.76 -24.41 2.81
N ARG A 49 -14.02 -25.46 2.43
CA ARG A 49 -12.59 -25.60 2.71
C ARG A 49 -11.80 -25.18 1.46
N MET A 50 -10.84 -24.27 1.63
CA MET A 50 -10.06 -23.68 0.54
C MET A 50 -8.58 -23.88 0.80
N ARG A 51 -7.85 -24.45 -0.17
CA ARG A 51 -6.41 -24.66 -0.08
C ARG A 51 -5.68 -23.65 -0.96
N VAL A 52 -4.78 -22.89 -0.34
CA VAL A 52 -4.08 -21.76 -0.97
C VAL A 52 -2.58 -22.05 -1.00
N PRO A 53 -1.93 -22.10 -2.18
CA PRO A 53 -0.50 -22.36 -2.28
C PRO A 53 0.33 -21.10 -2.01
N PHE A 54 1.39 -21.25 -1.24
CA PHE A 54 2.45 -20.28 -1.05
C PHE A 54 3.80 -20.92 -1.33
N THR A 55 4.73 -20.14 -1.87
CA THR A 55 6.13 -20.50 -2.06
C THR A 55 6.99 -19.68 -1.11
N ILE A 56 7.92 -20.36 -0.44
CA ILE A 56 8.94 -19.74 0.41
C ILE A 56 10.30 -20.01 -0.22
N THR A 57 11.05 -18.96 -0.46
CA THR A 57 12.41 -19.03 -0.98
C THR A 57 13.38 -18.62 0.11
N ASN A 58 14.39 -19.44 0.38
CA ASN A 58 15.49 -19.10 1.26
C ASN A 58 16.76 -18.85 0.44
N ARG A 59 17.35 -17.66 0.55
CA ARG A 59 18.65 -17.28 -0.04
C ARG A 59 19.72 -17.03 1.03
N SER A 60 19.38 -17.40 2.26
CA SER A 60 20.21 -17.33 3.45
C SER A 60 20.62 -18.74 3.88
N ASP A 61 21.33 -18.85 5.01
CA ASP A 61 21.68 -20.14 5.60
C ASP A 61 20.43 -20.97 5.93
N GLU A 62 20.63 -22.27 6.17
CA GLU A 62 19.53 -23.18 6.52
C GLU A 62 18.74 -22.63 7.72
N ILE A 63 17.41 -22.57 7.58
CA ILE A 63 16.55 -21.96 8.59
C ILE A 63 15.28 -22.77 8.81
N SER A 64 14.90 -22.87 10.07
CA SER A 64 13.63 -23.45 10.50
C SER A 64 12.57 -22.36 10.65
N LEU A 65 11.42 -22.56 10.02
CA LEU A 65 10.31 -21.62 10.00
C LEU A 65 9.05 -22.24 10.59
N ILE A 66 8.27 -21.43 11.30
CA ILE A 66 6.94 -21.78 11.80
C ILE A 66 5.89 -21.02 10.97
N PRO A 67 5.01 -21.71 10.23
CA PRO A 67 3.87 -21.08 9.58
C PRO A 67 2.78 -20.72 10.60
N LEU A 68 2.22 -19.52 10.46
CA LEU A 68 1.20 -18.95 11.34
C LEU A 68 0.12 -18.25 10.50
N ILE A 69 -1.09 -18.18 11.05
CA ILE A 69 -2.16 -17.31 10.53
C ILE A 69 -2.51 -16.29 11.62
N LYS A 70 -2.63 -15.01 11.25
CA LYS A 70 -3.07 -13.94 12.16
C LYS A 70 -4.10 -13.06 11.46
N THR A 71 -4.89 -12.30 12.21
CA THR A 71 -5.59 -11.14 11.62
C THR A 71 -4.60 -10.02 11.36
N PHE A 72 -4.96 -9.10 10.46
CA PHE A 72 -4.27 -7.83 10.38
C PHE A 72 -5.24 -6.66 10.20
N ALA A 73 -4.84 -5.50 10.69
CA ALA A 73 -5.52 -4.22 10.47
C ALA A 73 -4.54 -3.20 9.92
N ILE A 74 -5.00 -2.38 8.99
CA ILE A 74 -4.23 -1.24 8.49
C ILE A 74 -4.41 -0.10 9.51
N LEU A 75 -3.30 0.47 9.96
CA LEU A 75 -3.31 1.61 10.89
C LEU A 75 -3.70 2.89 10.14
N GLY A 76 -4.05 3.95 10.88
CA GLY A 76 -4.61 5.19 10.31
C GLY A 76 -3.72 5.92 9.29
N ASP A 77 -2.45 5.53 9.12
CA ASP A 77 -1.53 6.05 8.11
C ASP A 77 -1.67 5.36 6.74
N GLY A 78 -2.48 4.30 6.63
CA GLY A 78 -2.70 3.54 5.40
C GLY A 78 -1.49 2.71 4.93
N LYS A 79 -0.40 2.67 5.70
CA LYS A 79 0.87 2.03 5.32
C LYS A 79 1.35 1.02 6.36
N SER A 80 1.06 1.27 7.62
CA SER A 80 1.46 0.41 8.72
C SER A 80 0.38 -0.64 8.99
N VAL A 81 0.82 -1.83 9.38
CA VAL A 81 -0.05 -2.97 9.65
C VAL A 81 0.19 -3.46 11.06
N GLU A 82 -0.90 -3.69 11.79
CA GLU A 82 -0.88 -4.36 13.08
C GLU A 82 -1.40 -5.79 12.92
N TYR A 83 -0.65 -6.77 13.43
CA TYR A 83 -1.04 -8.18 13.40
C TYR A 83 -1.69 -8.57 14.74
N GLY A 84 -2.91 -9.09 14.68
CA GLY A 84 -3.64 -9.56 15.86
C GLY A 84 -3.33 -11.00 16.24
N SER A 85 -4.13 -11.55 17.16
CA SER A 85 -4.02 -12.95 17.59
C SER A 85 -4.69 -13.92 16.60
N ALA A 86 -4.23 -15.17 16.61
CA ALA A 86 -4.92 -16.29 15.97
C ALA A 86 -6.10 -16.80 16.82
N GLU A 87 -6.13 -16.48 18.11
CA GLU A 87 -7.17 -16.89 19.04
C GLU A 87 -8.50 -16.20 18.69
N GLY A 88 -9.59 -16.97 18.71
CA GLY A 88 -10.92 -16.44 18.36
C GLY A 88 -11.16 -16.23 16.86
N LEU A 89 -10.19 -16.49 15.99
CA LEU A 89 -10.41 -16.46 14.54
C LEU A 89 -11.50 -17.47 14.13
N PRO A 90 -12.57 -17.03 13.45
CA PRO A 90 -13.61 -17.94 12.99
C PRO A 90 -13.13 -18.83 11.84
N ILE A 91 -12.24 -18.32 10.99
CA ILE A 91 -11.59 -19.10 9.92
C ILE A 91 -10.37 -19.79 10.51
N LYS A 92 -10.37 -21.13 10.52
CA LYS A 92 -9.23 -21.92 11.00
C LYS A 92 -8.28 -22.22 9.86
N ALA A 93 -6.98 -22.19 10.12
CA ALA A 93 -5.96 -22.56 9.15
C ALA A 93 -5.22 -23.83 9.59
N SER A 94 -4.82 -24.64 8.62
CA SER A 94 -3.87 -25.74 8.79
C SER A 94 -2.86 -25.69 7.65
N PHE A 95 -1.64 -26.14 7.90
CA PHE A 95 -0.54 -26.00 6.96
C PHE A 95 -0.10 -27.36 6.47
N TYR A 96 0.04 -27.51 5.16
CA TYR A 96 0.45 -28.74 4.52
C TYR A 96 1.65 -28.51 3.60
N ASP A 97 2.51 -29.51 3.44
CA ASP A 97 3.58 -29.48 2.45
C ASP A 97 3.12 -30.01 1.07
N GLU A 98 4.06 -30.14 0.13
CA GLU A 98 3.79 -30.69 -1.21
C GLU A 98 3.34 -32.16 -1.22
N LYS A 99 3.63 -32.91 -0.15
CA LYS A 99 3.19 -34.29 0.02
C LYS A 99 1.83 -34.38 0.72
N SER A 100 1.19 -33.24 1.01
CA SER A 100 -0.05 -33.13 1.77
C SER A 100 0.06 -33.62 3.22
N GLU A 101 1.26 -33.57 3.80
CA GLU A 101 1.49 -33.87 5.21
C GLU A 101 1.26 -32.62 6.06
N LEU A 102 0.63 -32.77 7.22
CA LEU A 102 0.38 -31.67 8.14
C LEU A 102 1.72 -31.22 8.76
N ILE A 103 2.06 -29.95 8.61
CA ILE A 103 3.31 -29.37 9.12
C ILE A 103 3.06 -28.36 10.23
N LYS A 104 3.97 -28.35 11.22
CA LYS A 104 4.04 -27.32 12.28
C LYS A 104 5.28 -26.44 12.16
N SER A 105 6.32 -26.95 11.51
CA SER A 105 7.53 -26.24 11.17
C SER A 105 8.08 -26.80 9.86
N ILE A 106 8.97 -26.04 9.24
CA ILE A 106 9.64 -26.43 8.00
C ILE A 106 11.07 -25.91 8.01
N THR A 107 12.02 -26.78 7.70
CA THR A 107 13.41 -26.38 7.49
C THR A 107 13.64 -26.18 5.99
N ILE A 108 14.24 -25.05 5.63
CA ILE A 108 14.50 -24.67 4.23
C ILE A 108 16.00 -24.41 4.08
N LYS A 109 16.65 -25.14 3.18
CA LYS A 109 18.08 -25.01 2.89
C LYS A 109 18.38 -23.74 2.09
N ASN A 110 19.65 -23.33 2.07
CA ASN A 110 20.10 -22.24 1.22
C ASN A 110 19.81 -22.55 -0.25
N GLY A 111 19.14 -21.62 -0.93
CA GLY A 111 18.73 -21.73 -2.33
C GLY A 111 17.47 -22.56 -2.57
N GLU A 112 16.91 -23.18 -1.52
CA GLU A 112 15.73 -24.03 -1.65
C GLU A 112 14.44 -23.21 -1.71
N VAL A 113 13.52 -23.67 -2.54
CA VAL A 113 12.14 -23.17 -2.63
C VAL A 113 11.21 -24.28 -2.15
N LYS A 114 10.42 -24.00 -1.11
CA LYS A 114 9.39 -24.93 -0.63
C LYS A 114 8.00 -24.37 -0.83
N LYS A 115 7.05 -25.22 -1.22
CA LYS A 115 5.64 -24.86 -1.23
C LYS A 115 4.97 -25.28 0.06
N ILE A 116 4.13 -24.38 0.57
CA ILE A 116 3.23 -24.61 1.71
C ILE A 116 1.82 -24.33 1.25
N PHE A 117 0.90 -25.21 1.61
CA PHE A 117 -0.51 -25.05 1.37
C PHE A 117 -1.19 -24.61 2.67
N VAL A 118 -1.76 -23.40 2.64
CA VAL A 118 -2.60 -22.89 3.73
C VAL A 118 -4.02 -23.35 3.45
N ASP A 119 -4.51 -24.23 4.32
CA ASP A 119 -5.84 -24.81 4.22
C ASP A 119 -6.79 -24.07 5.16
N LEU A 120 -7.64 -23.23 4.57
CA LEU A 120 -8.61 -22.39 5.27
C LEU A 120 -9.94 -23.14 5.39
N ASN A 121 -10.35 -23.41 6.63
CA ASN A 121 -11.64 -23.99 6.95
C ASN A 121 -12.60 -22.87 7.38
N VAL A 122 -13.57 -22.58 6.51
CA VAL A 122 -14.58 -21.55 6.75
C VAL A 122 -15.84 -22.22 7.32
N PRO A 123 -16.25 -21.91 8.58
CA PRO A 123 -17.44 -22.52 9.16
C PRO A 123 -18.71 -22.09 8.42
N SER A 124 -19.75 -22.92 8.41
CA SER A 124 -21.02 -22.60 7.75
C SER A 124 -21.80 -21.46 8.44
N SER A 125 -21.56 -21.23 9.73
CA SER A 125 -22.16 -20.19 10.56
C SER A 125 -21.46 -18.82 10.46
N ILE A 126 -20.41 -18.69 9.64
CA ILE A 126 -19.65 -17.44 9.52
C ILE A 126 -20.54 -16.29 8.97
N SER A 127 -20.28 -15.06 9.40
CA SER A 127 -21.00 -13.89 8.89
C SER A 127 -20.45 -13.43 7.54
N GLU A 128 -21.33 -12.91 6.68
CA GLU A 128 -20.96 -12.34 5.39
C GLU A 128 -20.28 -10.98 5.57
N ARG A 129 -18.95 -10.96 5.44
CA ARG A 129 -18.07 -9.80 5.51
C ARG A 129 -16.69 -10.16 4.99
N ASP A 130 -15.79 -9.19 4.98
CA ASP A 130 -14.37 -9.44 4.78
C ASP A 130 -13.66 -9.81 6.08
N TYR A 131 -12.68 -10.70 5.93
CA TYR A 131 -11.73 -11.12 6.95
C TYR A 131 -10.31 -10.91 6.43
N SER A 132 -9.59 -9.98 7.06
CA SER A 132 -8.19 -9.68 6.76
C SER A 132 -7.28 -10.63 7.54
N LEU A 133 -6.65 -11.56 6.84
CA LEU A 133 -5.74 -12.55 7.41
C LEU A 133 -4.32 -12.36 6.87
N ALA A 134 -3.32 -12.74 7.64
CA ALA A 134 -1.92 -12.74 7.23
C ALA A 134 -1.35 -14.14 7.42
N PHE A 135 -0.86 -14.72 6.33
CA PHE A 135 0.01 -15.90 6.40
C PHE A 135 1.42 -15.44 6.74
N ILE A 136 1.92 -15.87 7.89
CA ILE A 136 3.22 -15.45 8.41
C ILE A 136 4.11 -16.67 8.50
N VAL A 137 5.36 -16.53 8.05
CA VAL A 137 6.42 -17.46 8.40
C VAL A 137 7.38 -16.78 9.36
N GLU A 138 7.58 -17.41 10.51
CA GLU A 138 8.38 -16.90 11.60
C GLU A 138 9.65 -17.74 11.72
N THR A 139 10.81 -17.10 11.80
CA THR A 139 12.08 -17.79 12.03
C THR A 139 12.13 -18.36 13.44
N GLN A 140 12.51 -19.62 13.56
CA GLN A 140 12.82 -20.27 14.82
C GLN A 140 14.34 -20.38 14.94
N PRO A 141 15.00 -19.44 15.67
CA PRO A 141 16.44 -19.49 15.82
C PRO A 141 16.85 -20.75 16.59
N GLU A 142 17.84 -21.48 16.07
CA GLU A 142 18.40 -22.64 16.75
C GLU A 142 19.10 -22.24 18.06
N LEU A 143 18.94 -23.07 19.09
CA LEU A 143 19.65 -22.90 20.35
C LEU A 143 21.12 -23.30 20.14
N LEU A 144 21.96 -22.34 19.75
CA LEU A 144 23.41 -22.55 19.76
C LEU A 144 23.92 -22.47 21.20
N ASP A 145 24.63 -23.52 21.65
CA ASP A 145 25.27 -23.66 22.97
C ASP A 145 26.38 -22.62 23.27
N LYS A 146 26.53 -21.60 22.43
CA LYS A 146 27.53 -20.54 22.60
C LYS A 146 26.94 -19.39 23.41
N GLN A 147 27.64 -19.07 24.49
CA GLN A 147 27.29 -18.12 25.56
C GLN A 147 27.03 -16.66 25.10
N TYR A 148 27.33 -16.33 23.84
CA TYR A 148 27.04 -15.04 23.20
C TYR A 148 26.58 -15.26 21.77
N SER A 149 25.27 -15.27 21.53
CA SER A 149 24.67 -15.30 20.19
C SER A 149 23.59 -14.22 20.09
N ALA A 150 23.61 -13.44 19.01
CA ALA A 150 22.52 -12.54 18.66
C ALA A 150 21.41 -13.37 17.99
N ARG A 151 20.20 -13.33 18.56
CA ARG A 151 19.05 -14.09 18.05
C ARG A 151 18.16 -13.17 17.22
N ILE A 152 18.03 -13.47 15.95
CA ILE A 152 17.15 -12.71 15.05
C ILE A 152 15.84 -13.49 14.88
N LYS A 153 14.77 -12.92 15.41
CA LYS A 153 13.41 -13.39 15.17
C LYS A 153 12.79 -12.51 14.09
N THR A 154 12.53 -13.09 12.94
CA THR A 154 11.98 -12.37 11.78
C THR A 154 10.67 -13.02 11.37
N GLN A 155 9.72 -12.18 10.98
CA GLN A 155 8.44 -12.59 10.42
C GLN A 155 8.33 -12.02 9.01
N ILE A 156 7.94 -12.85 8.05
CA ILE A 156 7.54 -12.38 6.72
C ILE A 156 6.08 -12.77 6.55
N ALA A 157 5.29 -11.79 6.14
CA ALA A 157 3.86 -11.93 6.01
C ALA A 157 3.43 -11.82 4.55
N SER A 158 2.45 -12.61 4.17
CA SER A 158 1.64 -12.43 2.98
C SER A 158 0.19 -12.16 3.38
N SER A 159 -0.43 -11.19 2.72
CA SER A 159 -1.82 -10.79 2.99
C SER A 159 -2.81 -11.72 2.31
N ILE A 160 -3.86 -12.12 3.03
CA ILE A 160 -4.99 -12.89 2.52
C ILE A 160 -6.28 -12.15 2.90
N LEU A 161 -6.95 -11.57 1.91
CA LEU A 161 -8.28 -11.00 2.08
C LEU A 161 -9.33 -12.05 1.74
N VAL A 162 -10.08 -12.50 2.75
CA VAL A 162 -11.16 -13.48 2.56
C VAL A 162 -12.51 -12.77 2.61
N THR A 163 -13.20 -12.73 1.48
CA THR A 163 -14.55 -12.21 1.37
C THR A 163 -15.56 -13.35 1.45
N ILE A 164 -16.38 -13.33 2.48
CA ILE A 164 -17.45 -14.30 2.69
C ILE A 164 -18.76 -13.76 2.14
N THR A 165 -19.39 -14.52 1.23
CA THR A 165 -20.70 -14.21 0.66
C THR A 165 -21.48 -15.48 0.35
N LYS A 166 -22.78 -15.52 0.65
CA LYS A 166 -23.63 -16.66 0.28
C LYS A 166 -23.97 -16.68 -1.21
N SER A 167 -24.12 -15.50 -1.81
CA SER A 167 -24.49 -15.38 -3.23
C SER A 167 -23.33 -15.72 -4.16
N GLY A 168 -22.08 -15.74 -3.66
CA GLY A 168 -20.90 -15.84 -4.50
C GLY A 168 -20.61 -14.55 -5.29
N LYS A 169 -21.25 -13.43 -4.91
CA LYS A 169 -21.01 -12.10 -5.46
C LYS A 169 -20.77 -11.11 -4.32
N THR A 170 -19.93 -10.12 -4.56
CA THR A 170 -19.74 -9.00 -3.63
C THR A 170 -20.98 -8.11 -3.66
N GLN A 171 -21.44 -7.69 -2.48
CA GLN A 171 -22.54 -6.74 -2.38
C GLN A 171 -21.97 -5.32 -2.47
N ALA A 172 -21.86 -4.78 -3.69
CA ALA A 172 -21.49 -3.39 -3.87
C ALA A 172 -22.61 -2.46 -3.46
N LYS A 173 -22.29 -1.57 -2.52
CA LYS A 173 -23.07 -0.38 -2.23
C LYS A 173 -22.07 0.73 -2.01
N GLY A 174 -22.15 1.81 -2.77
CA GLY A 174 -21.19 2.90 -2.60
C GLY A 174 -21.72 4.22 -3.10
N THR A 175 -20.97 5.27 -2.78
CA THR A 175 -21.33 6.66 -3.09
C THR A 175 -20.08 7.48 -3.35
N ILE A 176 -20.19 8.48 -4.22
CA ILE A 176 -19.18 9.54 -4.37
C ILE A 176 -19.46 10.61 -3.31
N ASP A 177 -18.72 10.61 -2.21
CA ASP A 177 -18.89 11.58 -1.12
C ASP A 177 -18.24 12.93 -1.45
N VAL A 178 -17.05 12.92 -2.06
CA VAL A 178 -16.33 14.12 -2.51
C VAL A 178 -16.06 14.04 -4.00
N PHE A 179 -16.54 15.03 -4.74
CA PHE A 179 -16.07 15.31 -6.09
C PHE A 179 -16.00 16.81 -6.30
N LYS A 180 -14.79 17.37 -6.28
CA LYS A 180 -14.57 18.81 -6.32
C LYS A 180 -13.31 19.19 -7.08
N VAL A 181 -13.36 20.36 -7.69
CA VAL A 181 -12.17 21.08 -8.16
C VAL A 181 -11.67 21.92 -6.99
N ALA A 182 -10.36 22.04 -6.79
CA ALA A 182 -9.79 22.80 -5.68
C ALA A 182 -10.22 24.27 -5.68
N ARG A 183 -10.37 24.87 -6.88
CA ARG A 183 -10.84 26.24 -7.08
C ARG A 183 -11.80 26.30 -8.27
N ASN A 184 -12.96 26.95 -8.08
CA ASN A 184 -13.97 27.08 -9.14
C ASN A 184 -13.62 28.17 -10.17
N ILE A 185 -12.70 29.08 -9.82
CA ILE A 185 -12.15 30.09 -10.72
C ILE A 185 -10.63 29.97 -10.67
N VAL A 186 -10.01 29.84 -11.84
CA VAL A 186 -8.57 29.64 -11.99
C VAL A 186 -8.01 30.59 -13.06
N ASP A 187 -6.74 30.94 -12.93
CA ASP A 187 -6.04 31.58 -14.03
C ASP A 187 -5.86 30.57 -15.18
N SER A 188 -5.89 31.05 -16.42
CA SER A 188 -5.76 30.20 -17.61
C SER A 188 -4.49 29.36 -17.68
N PHE A 189 -3.42 29.74 -16.96
CA PHE A 189 -2.14 29.02 -16.93
C PHE A 189 -1.93 28.20 -15.66
N ASP A 190 -2.85 28.27 -14.71
CA ASP A 190 -2.73 27.54 -13.45
C ASP A 190 -3.16 26.08 -13.60
N SER A 191 -2.48 25.21 -12.86
CA SER A 191 -2.92 23.83 -12.73
C SER A 191 -4.27 23.75 -12.01
N VAL A 192 -5.09 22.77 -12.39
CA VAL A 192 -6.43 22.56 -11.82
C VAL A 192 -6.48 21.21 -11.10
N PRO A 193 -6.25 21.17 -9.78
CA PRO A 193 -6.36 19.94 -8.99
C PRO A 193 -7.82 19.53 -8.79
N ILE A 194 -8.08 18.23 -8.93
CA ILE A 194 -9.41 17.62 -8.77
C ILE A 194 -9.30 16.46 -7.78
N THR A 195 -10.27 16.40 -6.87
CA THR A 195 -10.40 15.33 -5.87
C THR A 195 -11.68 14.55 -6.14
N LEU A 196 -11.56 13.24 -6.22
CA LEU A 196 -12.63 12.25 -6.29
C LEU A 196 -12.41 11.22 -5.18
N HIS A 197 -13.32 11.19 -4.22
CA HIS A 197 -13.35 10.21 -3.15
C HIS A 197 -14.63 9.37 -3.27
N VAL A 198 -14.47 8.07 -3.04
CA VAL A 198 -15.53 7.07 -3.17
C VAL A 198 -15.59 6.27 -1.88
N ILE A 199 -16.80 6.09 -1.36
CA ILE A 199 -17.06 5.29 -0.16
C ILE A 199 -17.75 4.00 -0.56
N ASN A 200 -17.25 2.88 -0.03
CA ASN A 200 -17.94 1.60 -0.03
C ASN A 200 -18.73 1.46 1.28
N GLN A 201 -20.05 1.47 1.17
CA GLN A 201 -21.00 1.23 2.25
C GLN A 201 -21.47 -0.24 2.32
N GLY A 202 -20.94 -1.09 1.43
CA GLY A 202 -21.21 -2.52 1.40
C GLY A 202 -20.48 -3.26 2.51
N LYS A 203 -20.84 -4.54 2.66
CA LYS A 203 -20.25 -5.44 3.67
C LYS A 203 -18.95 -6.10 3.21
N ASN A 204 -18.65 -6.03 1.92
CA ASN A 204 -17.52 -6.69 1.28
C ASN A 204 -16.63 -5.67 0.57
N VAL A 205 -15.39 -6.06 0.30
CA VAL A 205 -14.47 -5.30 -0.52
C VAL A 205 -15.03 -5.21 -1.93
N VAL A 206 -14.86 -4.04 -2.55
CA VAL A 206 -15.28 -3.81 -3.93
C VAL A 206 -14.13 -3.21 -4.71
N TYR A 207 -14.02 -3.59 -5.97
CA TYR A 207 -13.15 -2.91 -6.91
C TYR A 207 -13.89 -1.73 -7.50
N ALA A 208 -13.21 -0.58 -7.51
CA ALA A 208 -13.69 0.67 -8.07
C ALA A 208 -12.80 1.08 -9.24
N GLY A 209 -13.41 1.35 -10.38
CA GLY A 209 -12.74 1.85 -11.58
C GLY A 209 -13.58 2.93 -12.26
N GLY A 210 -13.15 3.39 -13.43
CA GLY A 210 -13.93 4.33 -14.24
C GLY A 210 -13.08 5.45 -14.85
N ALA A 211 -13.62 6.65 -14.93
CA ALA A 211 -12.93 7.78 -15.55
C ALA A 211 -13.41 9.15 -15.03
N ILE A 212 -12.50 10.12 -15.08
CA ILE A 212 -12.81 11.54 -14.99
C ILE A 212 -12.80 12.12 -16.41
N THR A 213 -13.91 12.71 -16.84
CA THR A 213 -14.05 13.38 -18.13
C THR A 213 -14.10 14.89 -17.95
N VAL A 214 -13.22 15.60 -18.64
CA VAL A 214 -13.18 17.06 -18.70
C VAL A 214 -13.69 17.51 -20.06
N ARG A 215 -14.66 18.43 -20.08
CA ARG A 215 -15.23 19.02 -21.30
C ARG A 215 -15.14 20.54 -21.23
N GLY A 216 -14.49 21.14 -22.23
CA GLY A 216 -14.39 22.58 -22.40
C GLY A 216 -15.54 23.16 -23.21
N SER A 217 -15.62 24.50 -23.23
CA SER A 217 -16.67 25.23 -23.97
C SER A 217 -16.43 25.24 -25.48
N LEU A 218 -15.21 24.96 -25.95
CA LEU A 218 -14.87 24.93 -27.38
C LEU A 218 -14.98 23.52 -27.97
N GLY A 219 -15.65 22.61 -27.25
CA GLY A 219 -15.84 21.23 -27.68
C GLY A 219 -14.70 20.28 -27.28
N GLU A 220 -13.66 20.75 -26.58
CA GLU A 220 -12.60 19.86 -26.09
C GLU A 220 -13.20 18.82 -25.15
N LYS A 221 -12.81 17.56 -25.32
CA LYS A 221 -13.18 16.47 -24.43
C LYS A 221 -11.96 15.61 -24.18
N VAL A 222 -11.56 15.48 -22.91
CA VAL A 222 -10.46 14.62 -22.49
C VAL A 222 -10.96 13.67 -21.42
N ILE A 223 -10.60 12.39 -21.54
CA ILE A 223 -10.99 11.33 -20.62
C ILE A 223 -9.73 10.83 -19.92
N TYR A 224 -9.75 10.87 -18.60
CA TYR A 224 -8.68 10.38 -17.74
C TYR A 224 -9.15 9.10 -17.04
N PRO A 225 -8.63 7.92 -17.44
CA PRO A 225 -9.00 6.67 -16.81
C PRO A 225 -8.52 6.65 -15.35
N LEU A 226 -9.41 6.21 -14.46
CA LEU A 226 -9.08 5.92 -13.06
C LEU A 226 -8.38 4.57 -12.99
N GLU A 227 -7.37 4.49 -12.14
CA GLU A 227 -6.75 3.21 -11.80
C GLU A 227 -7.69 2.39 -10.93
N SER A 228 -7.85 1.10 -11.28
CA SER A 228 -8.72 0.20 -10.54
C SER A 228 -8.11 -0.10 -9.17
N HIS A 229 -8.89 0.13 -8.13
CA HIS A 229 -8.45 -0.05 -6.75
C HIS A 229 -9.55 -0.70 -5.91
N ASN A 230 -9.14 -1.53 -4.96
CA ASN A 230 -10.05 -2.06 -3.96
C ASN A 230 -10.43 -0.97 -2.92
N ILE A 231 -11.68 -1.01 -2.48
CA ILE A 231 -12.21 -0.19 -1.38
C ILE A 231 -12.79 -1.16 -0.35
N LEU A 232 -12.21 -1.17 0.84
CA LEU A 232 -12.63 -2.07 1.92
C LEU A 232 -14.07 -1.78 2.34
N SER A 233 -14.71 -2.78 2.94
CA SER A 233 -16.01 -2.67 3.57
C SER A 233 -16.08 -1.47 4.52
N HIS A 234 -17.10 -0.63 4.38
CA HIS A 234 -17.33 0.58 5.19
C HIS A 234 -16.19 1.60 5.18
N SER A 235 -15.33 1.59 4.15
CA SER A 235 -14.21 2.54 4.02
C SER A 235 -14.37 3.44 2.79
N GLY A 236 -13.56 4.50 2.75
CA GLY A 236 -13.43 5.38 1.60
C GLY A 236 -12.04 5.30 0.97
N ARG A 237 -11.93 5.71 -0.29
CA ARG A 237 -10.65 5.82 -0.99
C ARG A 237 -10.63 7.01 -1.95
N LEU A 238 -9.47 7.68 -2.01
CA LEU A 238 -9.15 8.63 -3.07
C LEU A 238 -8.93 7.85 -4.37
N MET A 239 -9.74 8.14 -5.38
CA MET A 239 -9.60 7.52 -6.70
C MET A 239 -8.51 8.26 -7.47
N VAL A 240 -7.52 7.56 -8.01
CA VAL A 240 -6.35 8.18 -8.65
C VAL A 240 -6.30 7.85 -10.14
N THR A 241 -5.64 8.74 -10.89
CA THR A 241 -5.26 8.53 -12.29
C THR A 241 -3.74 8.42 -12.39
N LYS A 242 -3.21 8.01 -13.54
CA LYS A 242 -1.74 8.05 -13.79
C LYS A 242 -1.11 9.44 -13.61
N LEU A 243 -1.92 10.50 -13.67
CA LEU A 243 -1.51 11.90 -13.51
C LEU A 243 -1.87 12.44 -12.11
N SER A 244 -2.20 11.57 -11.16
CA SER A 244 -2.43 11.97 -9.77
C SER A 244 -1.17 12.54 -9.15
N LYS A 245 -1.36 13.47 -8.21
CA LYS A 245 -0.26 14.02 -7.44
C LYS A 245 -0.74 14.29 -6.01
N ASP A 246 0.03 13.82 -5.04
CA ASP A 246 -0.21 14.02 -3.62
C ASP A 246 -1.64 13.60 -3.22
N GLU A 247 -2.46 14.55 -2.78
CA GLU A 247 -3.81 14.37 -2.23
C GLU A 247 -4.92 14.48 -3.31
N PHE A 248 -4.54 14.61 -4.58
CA PHE A 248 -5.46 14.85 -5.68
C PHE A 248 -5.55 13.65 -6.62
N SER A 249 -6.78 13.34 -7.04
CA SER A 249 -7.09 12.33 -8.04
C SER A 249 -6.41 12.60 -9.39
N ILE A 250 -6.35 13.88 -9.76
CA ILE A 250 -5.66 14.37 -10.94
C ILE A 250 -5.31 15.85 -10.78
N VAL A 251 -4.18 16.27 -11.34
CA VAL A 251 -3.84 17.68 -11.49
C VAL A 251 -3.78 18.01 -12.98
N LEU A 252 -4.81 18.70 -13.49
CA LEU A 252 -4.83 19.11 -14.89
C LEU A 252 -3.79 20.21 -15.12
N LYS A 253 -3.05 20.09 -16.22
CA LYS A 253 -2.09 21.10 -16.68
C LYS A 253 -2.37 21.43 -18.14
N GLY A 254 -2.21 22.69 -18.50
CA GLY A 254 -2.48 23.18 -19.85
C GLY A 254 -2.96 24.62 -19.83
N PHE A 255 -3.38 25.10 -20.98
CA PHE A 255 -4.04 26.38 -21.13
C PHE A 255 -5.55 26.18 -21.14
N PHE A 256 -6.26 26.84 -20.23
CA PHE A 256 -7.71 26.73 -20.09
C PHE A 256 -8.37 28.08 -20.29
N ILE A 257 -9.42 28.15 -21.09
CA ILE A 257 -10.22 29.38 -21.27
C ILE A 257 -11.72 29.07 -21.27
N GLY A 258 -12.48 29.86 -20.53
CA GLY A 258 -13.93 29.73 -20.44
C GLY A 258 -14.40 28.70 -19.42
N ARG A 259 -15.61 28.16 -19.62
CA ARG A 259 -16.25 27.21 -18.70
C ARG A 259 -15.84 25.78 -19.02
N TYR A 260 -15.51 25.03 -17.98
CA TYR A 260 -15.22 23.61 -18.06
C TYR A 260 -16.19 22.83 -17.18
N SER A 261 -16.71 21.74 -17.73
CA SER A 261 -17.48 20.74 -16.99
C SER A 261 -16.58 19.54 -16.72
N VAL A 262 -16.51 19.12 -15.46
CA VAL A 262 -15.76 17.94 -15.04
C VAL A 262 -16.77 16.93 -14.51
N SER A 263 -16.70 15.70 -15.00
CA SER A 263 -17.60 14.61 -14.60
C SER A 263 -16.80 13.39 -14.21
N ALA A 264 -17.19 12.73 -13.14
CA ALA A 264 -16.70 11.42 -12.75
C ALA A 264 -17.76 10.38 -13.07
N ALA A 265 -17.33 9.27 -13.64
CA ALA A 265 -18.10 8.04 -13.72
C ALA A 265 -17.26 6.94 -13.06
N VAL A 266 -17.81 6.34 -12.01
CA VAL A 266 -17.16 5.29 -11.23
C VAL A 266 -18.04 4.06 -11.28
N THR A 267 -17.44 2.90 -11.51
CA THR A 267 -18.11 1.60 -11.43
C THR A 267 -17.58 0.81 -10.24
N LEU A 268 -18.48 0.11 -9.53
CA LEU A 268 -18.14 -0.78 -8.42
C LEU A 268 -18.58 -2.21 -8.71
N ALA A 269 -17.81 -3.17 -8.18
CA ALA A 269 -18.05 -4.62 -8.27
C ALA A 269 -18.44 -5.06 -9.68
N ASP A 270 -17.46 -5.03 -10.58
CA ASP A 270 -17.58 -5.52 -11.95
C ASP A 270 -18.78 -4.90 -12.69
N ASP A 271 -18.87 -3.56 -12.62
CA ASP A 271 -19.85 -2.72 -13.33
C ASP A 271 -21.32 -2.85 -12.88
N THR A 272 -21.58 -3.50 -11.75
CA THR A 272 -22.94 -3.65 -11.21
C THR A 272 -23.52 -2.36 -10.62
N VAL A 273 -22.67 -1.52 -10.04
CA VAL A 273 -23.08 -0.23 -9.46
C VAL A 273 -22.35 0.90 -10.16
N GLN A 274 -23.12 1.80 -10.78
CA GLN A 274 -22.60 2.98 -11.48
C GLN A 274 -22.87 4.23 -10.66
N LEU A 275 -21.81 4.99 -10.39
CA LEU A 275 -21.85 6.24 -9.67
C LEU A 275 -21.40 7.35 -10.60
N SER A 276 -22.12 8.48 -10.60
CA SER A 276 -21.70 9.65 -11.36
C SER A 276 -21.89 10.93 -10.58
N ARG A 277 -20.96 11.86 -10.76
CA ARG A 277 -21.03 13.21 -10.19
C ARG A 277 -20.36 14.19 -11.13
N SER A 278 -20.85 15.43 -11.16
CA SER A 278 -20.29 16.50 -11.99
C SER A 278 -20.02 17.75 -11.19
N THR A 279 -18.99 18.47 -11.57
CA THR A 279 -18.63 19.81 -11.06
C THR A 279 -18.15 20.69 -12.22
N LYS A 280 -17.89 21.96 -11.96
CA LYS A 280 -17.50 22.94 -12.99
C LYS A 280 -16.42 23.87 -12.47
N PHE A 281 -15.59 24.37 -13.37
CA PHE A 281 -14.69 25.48 -13.09
C PHE A 281 -14.67 26.45 -14.27
N PHE A 282 -14.23 27.68 -14.01
CA PHE A 282 -14.05 28.73 -15.00
C PHE A 282 -12.59 29.17 -15.03
N ALA A 283 -12.01 29.23 -16.23
CA ALA A 283 -10.64 29.66 -16.44
C ALA A 283 -10.59 30.96 -17.23
N PHE A 284 -9.79 31.92 -16.75
CA PHE A 284 -9.63 33.22 -17.39
C PHE A 284 -8.21 33.75 -17.20
N PRO A 285 -7.59 34.40 -18.20
CA PRO A 285 -6.17 34.74 -18.18
C PRO A 285 -5.90 36.03 -17.38
N PHE A 286 -6.27 36.03 -16.10
CA PHE A 286 -6.11 37.17 -15.19
C PHE A 286 -4.68 37.70 -15.14
N LYS A 287 -3.68 36.82 -15.14
CA LYS A 287 -2.25 37.18 -15.09
C LYS A 287 -1.79 37.91 -16.34
N ILE A 288 -2.21 37.47 -17.53
CA ILE A 288 -1.85 38.17 -18.78
C ILE A 288 -2.56 39.51 -18.84
N ILE A 289 -3.85 39.54 -18.48
CA ILE A 289 -4.64 40.77 -18.51
C ILE A 289 -4.10 41.80 -17.51
N SER A 290 -3.71 41.39 -16.31
CA SER A 290 -3.14 42.30 -15.32
C SER A 290 -1.80 42.90 -15.77
N VAL A 291 -0.94 42.09 -16.40
CA VAL A 291 0.32 42.58 -17.00
C VAL A 291 0.04 43.53 -18.17
N ALA A 292 -0.93 43.21 -19.03
CA ALA A 292 -1.30 44.08 -20.15
C ALA A 292 -1.87 45.43 -19.68
N ILE A 293 -2.74 45.42 -18.67
CA ILE A 293 -3.30 46.65 -18.06
C ILE A 293 -2.17 47.48 -17.44
N LEU A 294 -1.29 46.87 -16.65
CA LEU A 294 -0.18 47.58 -16.01
C LEU A 294 0.79 48.17 -17.05
N GLY A 295 1.13 47.40 -18.09
CA GLY A 295 1.96 47.87 -19.20
C GLY A 295 1.33 49.04 -19.95
N SER A 296 0.02 48.99 -20.21
CA SER A 296 -0.73 50.09 -20.82
C SER A 296 -0.73 51.34 -19.94
N LEU A 297 -0.90 51.20 -18.62
CA LEU A 297 -0.87 52.33 -17.68
C LEU A 297 0.51 52.99 -17.63
N ILE A 298 1.58 52.19 -17.56
CA ILE A 298 2.96 52.70 -17.59
C ILE A 298 3.23 53.42 -18.92
N GLY A 299 2.83 52.83 -20.05
CA GLY A 299 2.95 53.44 -21.37
C GLY A 299 2.26 54.80 -21.45
N LEU A 300 1.04 54.91 -20.93
CA LEU A 300 0.29 56.17 -20.87
C LEU A 300 0.99 57.23 -20.00
N ILE A 301 1.54 56.84 -18.85
CA ILE A 301 2.29 57.77 -17.97
C ILE A 301 3.56 58.28 -18.66
N LEU A 302 4.31 57.39 -19.32
CA LEU A 302 5.54 57.76 -20.04
C LEU A 302 5.25 58.69 -21.23
N LEU A 303 4.15 58.47 -21.95
CA LEU A 303 3.71 59.35 -23.04
C LEU A 303 3.26 60.72 -22.52
N ARG A 304 2.62 60.77 -21.34
CA ARG A 304 2.20 62.03 -20.71
C ARG A 304 3.40 62.86 -20.23
N ASN A 305 4.44 62.24 -19.68
CA ASN A 305 5.62 62.96 -19.18
C ASN A 305 6.58 63.43 -20.29
N LYS A 306 6.41 62.95 -21.54
CA LYS A 306 7.19 63.38 -22.70
C LYS A 306 6.56 64.55 -23.48
N ARG A 307 5.30 64.89 -23.19
CA ARG A 307 4.63 66.11 -23.67
C ARG A 307 4.72 67.19 -22.62
#